data_AF-G4WSC5-F1
#
_entry.id   AF-G4WSC5-F1
#
_cell.length_a   1.000
_cell.length_b   1.000
_cell.length_c   1.000
_cell.angle_alpha   90.00
_cell.angle_beta   90.00
_cell.angle_gamma   90.00
#
_symmetry.space_group_name_H-M   'P 1'
#
loop_
_entity.id
_entity.type
_entity.pdbx_description
1 polymer ?
#
loop_
_entity_poly.entity_id
_entity_poly.type
_entity_poly.pdbx_seq_one_letter_code
_entity_poly.pdbx_strand_id
1 'polypeptide(L)'
;SCFCPWTSRKPPRSVEISRCVLNEYYYTVSFTPNISLNSDHCEWYEKRVLEAIRTAIGAEVFKVEIMNCTQDIMARLIASRPLSNHVLNKLQACEHPVGDFCMLYPKLPIKKGSATGIEEENLCESLLKNQEKAYKGENKCVKVDDFYWFQCADGYRAVRDVTRGRLRRSVCKAGVSCTDKEQLDCANKGQICVFENEKPNCQCPPDTVPGQAGCAARTTCNPKEIRECEDKKKECVYRDQKAECQCPEGTVDYGQGCSGGPVEASCTKESIAECRSNGQRCAIENGRPVCKETSHVATTTEATKADPDPGKSS
;
A
#
# COMPACT_ATOMS: atom_id res chain seq x y z
N SER A 1 12.68 13.73 28.18
CA SER A 1 13.99 13.05 28.29
C SER A 1 13.88 11.69 27.63
N CYS A 2 14.79 11.32 26.72
CA CYS A 2 14.97 9.92 26.31
C CYS A 2 16.39 9.73 25.74
N PHE A 3 17.18 8.86 26.39
CA PHE A 3 18.46 8.37 25.90
C PHE A 3 18.67 6.96 26.42
N CYS A 4 18.80 5.95 25.55
CA CYS A 4 19.34 4.63 25.92
C CYS A 4 20.02 3.89 24.76
N PRO A 5 21.32 4.09 24.55
CA PRO A 5 22.19 3.13 23.88
C PRO A 5 22.58 2.00 24.84
N TRP A 6 21.63 1.10 25.17
CA TRP A 6 21.86 -0.31 25.54
C TRP A 6 23.23 -0.71 26.16
N THR A 7 23.53 -0.18 27.35
CA THR A 7 24.82 -0.16 28.07
C THR A 7 25.64 -1.46 28.16
N SER A 8 26.91 -1.41 27.73
CA SER A 8 28.01 -2.29 28.19
C SER A 8 28.82 -1.68 29.36
N ARG A 9 28.44 -0.52 29.90
CA ARG A 9 29.03 0.06 31.14
C ARG A 9 27.94 0.54 32.09
N LYS A 10 28.04 0.13 33.37
CA LYS A 10 27.14 0.52 34.48
C LYS A 10 27.01 2.05 34.56
N PRO A 11 25.81 2.60 34.83
CA PRO A 11 25.69 3.97 35.30
C PRO A 11 26.33 4.11 36.70
N PRO A 12 26.94 5.27 37.05
CA PRO A 12 27.44 5.57 38.38
C PRO A 12 26.32 5.52 39.46
N ARG A 13 26.70 5.27 40.72
CA ARG A 13 25.82 4.92 41.86
C ARG A 13 24.70 5.92 42.23
N SER A 14 24.58 7.07 41.59
CA SER A 14 23.68 8.17 42.04
C SER A 14 22.72 8.72 40.98
N VAL A 15 22.48 8.03 39.85
CA VAL A 15 21.57 8.55 38.81
C VAL A 15 20.39 7.60 38.57
N GLU A 16 19.19 8.04 38.95
CA GLU A 16 17.92 7.47 38.48
C GLU A 16 17.66 7.92 37.04
N ILE A 17 18.31 7.28 36.07
CA ILE A 17 17.91 7.40 34.67
C ILE A 17 16.66 6.55 34.51
N SER A 18 15.49 7.19 34.41
CA SER A 18 14.24 6.57 33.98
C SER A 18 14.51 5.75 32.71
N ARG A 19 14.53 4.43 32.85
CA ARG A 19 14.91 3.45 31.81
C ARG A 19 14.05 3.74 30.56
N CYS A 20 14.65 3.85 29.36
CA CYS A 20 13.88 4.11 28.13
C CYS A 20 12.72 3.12 27.98
N VAL A 21 11.52 3.64 28.19
CA VAL A 21 10.25 2.95 28.14
C VAL A 21 9.28 3.96 27.54
N LEU A 22 8.49 3.54 26.56
CA LEU A 22 7.40 4.34 26.01
C LEU A 22 6.10 3.68 26.43
N ASN A 23 5.40 4.25 27.41
CA ASN A 23 4.11 3.72 27.86
C ASN A 23 2.92 4.54 27.33
N GLU A 24 3.21 5.60 26.60
CA GLU A 24 2.26 6.68 26.32
C GLU A 24 1.98 6.74 24.83
N TYR A 25 0.88 7.39 24.51
CA TYR A 25 0.41 7.65 23.16
C TYR A 25 0.52 9.14 22.88
N TYR A 26 0.95 9.46 21.67
CA TYR A 26 1.31 10.81 21.26
C TYR A 26 0.45 11.16 20.05
N TYR A 27 -0.32 12.22 20.17
CA TYR A 27 -1.19 12.71 19.13
C TYR A 27 -0.90 14.17 18.82
N THR A 28 -1.10 14.59 17.59
CA THR A 28 -0.98 15.99 17.19
C THR A 28 -2.33 16.56 16.80
N VAL A 29 -2.57 17.81 17.17
CA VAL A 29 -3.73 18.59 16.75
C VAL A 29 -3.36 20.05 16.57
N SER A 30 -4.00 20.74 15.64
CA SER A 30 -3.90 22.19 15.46
C SER A 30 -5.28 22.83 15.50
N PHE A 31 -5.39 24.05 16.03
CA PHE A 31 -6.60 24.87 15.98
C PHE A 31 -6.29 26.36 16.20
N THR A 32 -7.15 27.24 15.70
CA THR A 32 -7.05 28.69 15.93
C THR A 32 -7.85 29.08 17.18
N PRO A 33 -7.23 29.50 18.29
CA PRO A 33 -7.96 29.94 19.46
C PRO A 33 -8.43 31.40 19.32
N ASN A 34 -9.53 31.75 19.97
CA ASN A 34 -10.01 33.14 20.04
C ASN A 34 -9.34 33.91 21.19
N ILE A 35 -8.02 33.95 21.16
CA ILE A 35 -7.17 34.72 22.09
C ILE A 35 -6.00 35.30 21.32
N SER A 36 -5.48 36.44 21.77
CA SER A 36 -4.20 36.93 21.29
C SER A 36 -3.11 35.97 21.76
N LEU A 37 -2.42 35.35 20.80
CA LEU A 37 -1.28 34.49 21.08
C LEU A 37 0.00 35.33 21.18
N ASN A 38 0.91 34.84 22.02
CA ASN A 38 2.25 35.37 22.13
C ASN A 38 3.20 34.21 21.83
N SER A 39 3.84 34.27 20.66
CA SER A 39 4.77 33.23 20.20
C SER A 39 5.99 33.07 21.09
N ASP A 40 6.33 34.09 21.88
CA ASP A 40 7.47 34.05 22.79
C ASP A 40 7.17 33.28 24.09
N HIS A 41 5.89 32.98 24.34
CA HIS A 41 5.41 32.35 25.58
C HIS A 41 4.34 31.27 25.32
N CYS A 42 4.61 30.36 24.39
CA CYS A 42 3.68 29.29 24.03
C CYS A 42 3.36 28.35 25.20
N GLU A 43 4.30 28.14 26.10
CA GLU A 43 4.15 27.28 27.27
C GLU A 43 3.06 27.77 28.23
N TRP A 44 2.72 29.07 28.23
CA TRP A 44 1.66 29.61 29.09
C TRP A 44 0.28 29.08 28.74
N TYR A 45 0.09 28.60 27.51
CA TYR A 45 -1.20 28.05 27.05
C TYR A 45 -1.37 26.57 27.42
N GLU A 46 -0.32 25.85 27.82
CA GLU A 46 -0.37 24.40 28.09
C GLU A 46 -1.46 24.02 29.08
N LYS A 47 -1.51 24.69 30.23
CA LYS A 47 -2.50 24.37 31.27
C LYS A 47 -3.94 24.59 30.78
N ARG A 48 -4.19 25.71 30.11
CA ARG A 48 -5.50 26.07 29.59
C ARG A 48 -5.95 25.10 28.49
N VAL A 49 -5.05 24.74 27.59
CA VAL A 49 -5.32 23.77 26.54
C VAL A 49 -5.55 22.39 27.14
N LEU A 50 -4.72 21.95 28.09
CA LEU A 50 -4.89 20.66 28.76
C LEU A 50 -6.25 20.55 29.46
N GLU A 51 -6.66 21.54 30.25
CA GLU A 51 -7.97 21.54 30.90
C GLU A 51 -9.12 21.47 29.88
N ALA A 52 -8.99 22.19 28.77
CA ALA A 52 -9.99 22.18 27.71
C ALA A 52 -10.10 20.84 26.99
N ILE A 53 -8.93 20.29 26.61
CA ILE A 53 -8.81 18.98 25.98
C ILE A 53 -9.35 17.88 26.89
N ARG A 54 -9.02 17.89 28.19
CA ARG A 54 -9.50 16.86 29.13
C ARG A 54 -11.02 16.84 29.24
N THR A 55 -11.64 18.02 29.18
CA THR A 55 -13.10 18.15 29.23
C THR A 55 -13.74 17.70 27.92
N ALA A 56 -13.15 18.07 26.78
CA ALA A 56 -13.71 17.76 25.47
C ALA A 56 -13.46 16.29 25.06
N ILE A 57 -12.22 15.82 25.16
CA ILE A 57 -11.73 14.55 24.61
C ILE A 57 -11.77 13.44 25.65
N GLY A 58 -11.34 13.74 26.88
CA GLY A 58 -11.33 12.76 27.97
C GLY A 58 -10.10 12.88 28.89
N ALA A 59 -10.19 12.25 30.06
CA ALA A 59 -9.15 12.30 31.09
C ALA A 59 -7.89 11.50 30.74
N GLU A 60 -7.95 10.66 29.69
CA GLU A 60 -6.86 9.85 29.15
C GLU A 60 -5.68 10.72 28.71
N VAL A 61 -5.96 11.91 28.17
CA VAL A 61 -4.96 12.94 27.91
C VAL A 61 -4.55 13.56 29.25
N PHE A 62 -3.32 13.29 29.66
CA PHE A 62 -2.83 13.75 30.97
C PHE A 62 -1.79 14.87 30.84
N LYS A 63 -1.24 15.09 29.64
CA LYS A 63 -0.29 16.17 29.36
C LYS A 63 -0.49 16.71 27.95
N VAL A 64 -0.22 18.01 27.79
CA VAL A 64 -0.16 18.71 26.50
C VAL A 64 1.20 19.39 26.40
N GLU A 65 1.80 19.36 25.21
CA GLU A 65 2.98 20.15 24.87
C GLU A 65 2.62 21.07 23.70
N ILE A 66 2.83 22.38 23.84
CA ILE A 66 2.58 23.34 22.76
C ILE A 66 3.83 23.41 21.88
N MET A 67 3.72 22.92 20.64
CA MET A 67 4.82 22.88 19.68
C MET A 67 4.98 24.21 18.94
N ASN A 68 3.86 24.91 18.71
CA ASN A 68 3.82 26.21 18.04
C ASN A 68 2.55 26.96 18.49
N CYS A 69 2.62 28.29 18.58
CA CYS A 69 1.49 29.15 18.94
C CYS A 69 1.52 30.52 18.23
N THR A 70 1.77 30.55 16.92
CA THR A 70 1.73 31.79 16.14
C THR A 70 0.28 32.23 15.85
N GLN A 71 -0.29 31.76 14.75
CA GLN A 71 -1.70 31.97 14.41
C GLN A 71 -2.57 30.85 14.98
N ASP A 72 -2.03 29.64 14.94
CA ASP A 72 -2.67 28.43 15.46
C ASP A 72 -1.88 27.88 16.63
N ILE A 73 -2.58 27.24 17.56
CA ILE A 73 -1.96 26.37 18.54
C ILE A 73 -1.78 25.01 17.89
N MET A 74 -0.52 24.60 17.70
CA MET A 74 -0.16 23.22 17.40
C MET A 74 0.22 22.53 18.71
N ALA A 75 -0.61 21.58 19.13
CA ALA A 75 -0.46 20.87 20.39
C ALA A 75 -0.16 19.38 20.14
N ARG A 76 0.75 18.85 20.95
CA ARG A 76 0.94 17.42 21.12
C ARG A 76 0.19 16.98 22.38
N LEU A 77 -0.77 16.08 22.21
CA LEU A 77 -1.54 15.47 23.28
C LEU A 77 -0.88 14.16 23.70
N ILE A 78 -0.62 14.00 24.99
CA ILE A 78 0.00 12.80 25.54
C ILE A 78 -1.04 12.07 26.38
N ALA A 79 -1.33 10.84 25.96
CA ALA A 79 -2.35 9.99 26.54
C ALA A 79 -1.76 8.72 27.15
N SER A 80 -2.38 8.24 28.23
CA SER A 80 -1.96 7.01 28.91
C SER A 80 -2.47 5.72 28.22
N ARG A 81 -3.42 5.88 27.30
CA ARG A 81 -4.10 4.84 26.53
C ARG A 81 -4.38 5.36 25.12
N PRO A 82 -4.60 4.48 24.13
CA PRO A 82 -4.96 4.92 22.81
C PRO A 82 -6.32 5.64 22.84
N LEU A 83 -6.42 6.78 22.15
CA LEU A 83 -7.67 7.50 21.97
C LEU A 83 -8.60 6.71 21.05
N SER A 84 -9.89 6.64 21.41
CA SER A 84 -10.88 5.95 20.59
C SER A 84 -11.15 6.71 19.28
N ASN A 85 -11.51 5.98 18.22
CA ASN A 85 -11.83 6.58 16.91
C ASN A 85 -12.90 7.67 16.98
N HIS A 86 -13.88 7.55 17.89
CA HIS A 86 -14.93 8.55 18.09
C HIS A 86 -14.38 9.91 18.54
N VAL A 87 -13.25 9.91 19.23
CA VAL A 87 -12.66 11.11 19.82
C VAL A 87 -11.74 11.84 18.81
N LEU A 88 -11.21 11.13 17.80
CA LEU A 88 -10.23 11.69 16.87
C LEU A 88 -10.76 12.90 16.08
N ASN A 89 -12.07 12.94 15.80
CA ASN A 89 -12.71 14.03 15.05
C ASN A 89 -13.54 14.97 15.95
N LYS A 90 -13.45 14.81 17.28
CA LYS A 90 -14.37 15.48 18.22
C LYS A 90 -14.23 17.00 18.22
N LEU A 91 -13.01 17.50 18.04
CA LEU A 91 -12.75 18.95 17.96
C LEU A 91 -13.29 19.55 16.66
N GLN A 92 -13.33 18.79 15.57
CA GLN A 92 -13.88 19.22 14.29
C GLN A 92 -15.41 19.26 14.31
N ALA A 93 -16.04 18.32 15.02
CA ALA A 93 -17.49 18.21 15.13
C ALA A 93 -18.15 19.42 15.80
N CYS A 94 -17.38 20.19 16.57
CA CYS A 94 -17.84 21.38 17.29
C CYS A 94 -19.16 21.18 18.07
N GLU A 95 -19.12 20.38 19.13
CA GLU A 95 -20.31 20.02 19.93
C GLU A 95 -21.00 21.22 20.60
N HIS A 96 -20.27 22.32 20.84
CA HIS A 96 -20.78 23.51 21.52
C HIS A 96 -20.54 24.80 20.69
N PRO A 97 -21.32 25.03 19.62
CA PRO A 97 -21.17 26.20 18.78
C PRO A 97 -21.70 27.49 19.45
N VAL A 98 -20.93 28.57 19.39
CA VAL A 98 -21.33 29.93 19.84
C VAL A 98 -20.86 30.96 18.82
N GLY A 99 -21.79 31.50 18.01
CA GLY A 99 -21.44 32.41 16.92
C GLY A 99 -20.48 31.76 15.92
N ASP A 100 -19.35 32.41 15.65
CA ASP A 100 -18.27 31.88 14.78
C ASP A 100 -17.26 31.00 15.52
N PHE A 101 -17.51 30.71 16.79
CA PHE A 101 -16.61 29.96 17.65
C PHE A 101 -17.21 28.62 18.08
N CYS A 102 -16.31 27.72 18.45
CA CYS A 102 -16.61 26.51 19.16
C CYS A 102 -16.07 26.58 20.57
N MET A 103 -16.93 26.38 21.57
CA MET A 103 -16.53 26.44 22.96
C MET A 103 -15.96 25.10 23.41
N LEU A 104 -14.66 25.07 23.71
CA LEU A 104 -14.07 24.00 24.50
C LEU A 104 -14.08 24.43 25.98
N TYR A 105 -14.91 23.78 26.78
CA TYR A 105 -14.96 24.02 28.22
C TYR A 105 -13.63 23.64 28.88
N PRO A 106 -13.14 24.36 29.90
CA PRO A 106 -13.89 25.40 30.62
C PRO A 106 -13.89 26.76 29.91
N LYS A 107 -12.80 27.19 29.25
CA LYS A 107 -12.67 28.55 28.68
C LYS A 107 -11.74 28.62 27.46
N LEU A 108 -11.89 27.75 26.46
CA LEU A 108 -11.10 27.82 25.23
C LEU A 108 -12.01 27.88 23.99
N PRO A 109 -12.49 29.08 23.61
CA PRO A 109 -13.13 29.27 22.32
C PRO A 109 -12.11 29.07 21.20
N ILE A 110 -12.45 28.23 20.23
CA ILE A 110 -11.68 28.03 18.99
C ILE A 110 -12.51 28.47 17.78
N LYS A 111 -11.89 28.94 16.70
CA LYS A 111 -12.61 29.32 15.49
C LYS A 111 -13.26 28.09 14.85
N LYS A 112 -14.54 28.17 14.46
CA LYS A 112 -15.23 27.06 13.78
C LYS A 112 -14.47 26.63 12.53
N GLY A 113 -14.33 25.33 12.34
CA GLY A 113 -13.62 24.74 11.20
C GLY A 113 -12.10 24.92 11.20
N SER A 114 -11.51 25.50 12.24
CA SER A 114 -10.04 25.65 12.33
C SER A 114 -9.32 24.42 12.87
N ALA A 115 -10.03 23.53 13.58
CA ALA A 115 -9.43 22.35 14.17
C ALA A 115 -9.06 21.31 13.11
N THR A 116 -7.85 20.77 13.19
CA THR A 116 -7.48 19.55 12.46
C THR A 116 -8.06 18.32 13.15
N GLY A 117 -8.01 17.18 12.47
CA GLY A 117 -8.19 15.89 13.13
C GLY A 117 -7.08 15.67 14.17
N ILE A 118 -7.37 14.85 15.17
CA ILE A 118 -6.37 14.36 16.11
C ILE A 118 -5.71 13.15 15.46
N GLU A 119 -4.43 13.27 15.16
CA GLU A 119 -3.67 12.23 14.45
C GLU A 119 -2.60 11.65 15.35
N GLU A 120 -2.40 10.33 15.33
CA GLU A 120 -1.32 9.72 16.09
C GLU A 120 0.04 10.06 15.46
N GLU A 121 0.95 10.58 16.26
CA GLU A 121 2.24 11.07 15.82
C GLU A 121 3.17 9.90 15.42
N ASN A 122 3.85 10.01 14.28
CA ASN A 122 4.96 9.10 13.97
C ASN A 122 6.21 9.50 14.77
N LEU A 123 6.38 8.92 15.95
CA LEU A 123 7.50 9.22 16.83
C LEU A 123 8.88 8.93 16.22
N CYS A 124 9.00 8.05 15.22
CA CYS A 124 10.27 7.82 14.51
C CYS A 124 10.74 9.08 13.77
N GLU A 125 9.81 9.88 13.24
CA GLU A 125 10.11 11.11 12.51
C GLU A 125 10.24 12.33 13.44
N SER A 126 9.81 12.20 14.70
CA SER A 126 9.87 13.25 15.72
C SER A 126 10.76 12.90 16.91
N LEU A 127 10.18 12.44 18.02
CA LEU A 127 10.85 12.27 19.32
C LEU A 127 11.98 11.24 19.30
N LEU A 128 11.86 10.17 18.50
CA LEU A 128 12.80 9.07 18.44
C LEU A 128 13.89 9.26 17.38
N LYS A 129 13.78 10.28 16.53
CA LYS A 129 14.74 10.56 15.44
C LYS A 129 16.16 10.78 15.96
N ASN A 130 16.31 11.48 17.08
CA ASN A 130 17.61 11.69 17.70
C ASN A 130 18.17 10.40 18.31
N GLN A 131 17.30 9.53 18.82
CA GLN A 131 17.69 8.22 19.34
C GLN A 131 18.12 7.27 18.22
N GLU A 132 17.45 7.29 17.07
CA GLU A 132 17.87 6.58 15.86
C GLU A 132 19.26 7.02 15.41
N LYS A 133 19.50 8.34 15.31
CA LYS A 133 20.82 8.90 14.99
C LYS A 133 21.91 8.45 15.96
N ALA A 134 21.58 8.30 17.24
CA ALA A 134 22.53 7.84 18.25
C ALA A 134 23.03 6.39 18.02
N TYR A 135 22.32 5.60 17.21
CA TYR A 135 22.74 4.24 16.80
C TYR A 135 23.67 4.23 15.59
N LYS A 136 24.09 5.40 15.07
CA LYS A 136 25.12 5.53 14.04
C LYS A 136 24.86 4.67 12.78
N GLY A 137 23.59 4.47 12.44
CA GLY A 137 23.18 3.68 11.29
C GLY A 137 23.11 2.17 11.53
N GLU A 138 23.35 1.64 12.74
CA GLU A 138 23.14 0.21 13.04
C GLU A 138 21.65 -0.16 13.07
N ASN A 139 20.80 0.80 13.45
CA ASN A 139 19.38 0.61 13.61
C ASN A 139 18.58 1.68 12.86
N LYS A 140 17.45 1.26 12.30
CA LYS A 140 16.42 2.12 11.69
C LYS A 140 15.15 2.10 12.53
N CYS A 141 14.55 3.26 12.76
CA CYS A 141 13.27 3.36 13.47
C CYS A 141 12.11 3.15 12.50
N VAL A 142 11.19 2.26 12.86
CA VAL A 142 9.92 2.05 12.15
C VAL A 142 8.76 1.93 13.13
N LYS A 143 7.58 2.41 12.74
CA LYS A 143 6.33 2.12 13.45
C LYS A 143 5.76 0.82 12.91
N VAL A 144 5.55 -0.18 13.77
CA VAL A 144 4.93 -1.46 13.44
C VAL A 144 3.78 -1.67 14.41
N ASP A 145 2.55 -1.60 13.89
CA ASP A 145 1.33 -1.59 14.69
C ASP A 145 1.40 -0.53 15.80
N ASP A 146 1.33 -0.97 17.06
CA ASP A 146 1.38 -0.13 18.25
C ASP A 146 2.81 0.10 18.81
N PHE A 147 3.83 -0.46 18.15
CA PHE A 147 5.22 -0.39 18.60
C PHE A 147 6.07 0.51 17.71
N TYR A 148 6.99 1.24 18.34
CA TYR A 148 8.11 1.88 17.66
C TYR A 148 9.33 0.98 17.80
N TRP A 149 9.75 0.41 16.67
CA TRP A 149 10.80 -0.60 16.61
C TRP A 149 12.06 -0.03 15.95
N PHE A 150 13.14 0.00 16.71
CA PHE A 150 14.49 0.13 16.17
C PHE A 150 14.96 -1.22 15.59
N GLN A 151 14.65 -1.45 14.32
CA GLN A 151 15.09 -2.64 13.57
C GLN A 151 16.56 -2.50 13.18
N CYS A 152 17.20 -3.61 12.80
CA CYS A 152 18.55 -3.54 12.24
C CYS A 152 18.51 -2.91 10.85
N ALA A 153 19.45 -2.02 10.58
CA ALA A 153 19.61 -1.44 9.25
C ALA A 153 20.21 -2.46 8.28
N ASP A 154 20.21 -2.11 6.99
CA ASP A 154 20.82 -2.94 5.95
C ASP A 154 22.29 -3.23 6.27
N GLY A 155 22.73 -4.47 6.03
CA GLY A 155 24.06 -4.94 6.43
C GLY A 155 24.16 -5.42 7.89
N TYR A 156 23.09 -5.35 8.67
CA TYR A 156 23.03 -5.87 10.04
C TYR A 156 21.96 -6.96 10.19
N ARG A 157 22.23 -7.94 11.06
CA ARG A 157 21.25 -8.95 11.45
C ARG A 157 20.80 -8.78 12.90
N ALA A 158 19.51 -9.00 13.13
CA ALA A 158 18.96 -9.06 14.47
C ALA A 158 19.36 -10.37 15.15
N VAL A 159 20.00 -10.28 16.32
CA VAL A 159 20.38 -11.45 17.13
C VAL A 159 19.42 -11.64 18.30
N ARG A 160 18.82 -10.55 18.79
CA ARG A 160 17.89 -10.56 19.91
C ARG A 160 17.06 -9.30 19.90
N ASP A 161 15.80 -9.39 20.29
CA ASP A 161 14.96 -8.20 20.54
C ASP A 161 14.87 -7.87 22.03
N VAL A 162 14.73 -6.58 22.31
CA VAL A 162 14.45 -6.02 23.64
C VAL A 162 13.23 -5.11 23.55
N THR A 163 12.21 -5.40 24.34
CA THR A 163 10.96 -4.63 24.37
C THR A 163 10.77 -3.95 25.72
N ARG A 164 10.35 -2.68 25.72
CA ARG A 164 10.12 -1.83 26.89
C ARG A 164 8.92 -0.90 26.63
N GLY A 165 7.75 -1.27 27.14
CA GLY A 165 6.50 -0.62 26.75
C GLY A 165 6.27 -0.80 25.24
N ARG A 166 5.90 0.29 24.57
CA ARG A 166 5.73 0.41 23.12
C ARG A 166 7.05 0.60 22.34
N LEU A 167 8.21 0.57 23.01
CA LEU A 167 9.52 0.58 22.32
C LEU A 167 10.04 -0.85 22.15
N ARG A 168 10.45 -1.17 20.92
CA ARG A 168 11.15 -2.41 20.59
C ARG A 168 12.50 -2.11 19.95
N ARG A 169 13.46 -3.00 20.16
CA ARG A 169 14.83 -2.80 19.75
C ARG A 169 15.49 -4.10 19.37
N SER A 170 16.04 -4.16 18.17
CA SER A 170 16.87 -5.30 17.76
C SER A 170 18.34 -5.04 18.12
N VAL A 171 18.94 -6.00 18.83
CA VAL A 171 20.39 -6.09 19.04
C VAL A 171 21.00 -6.52 17.72
N CYS A 172 21.66 -5.58 17.08
CA CYS A 172 22.26 -5.78 15.78
C CYS A 172 23.69 -6.26 15.94
N LYS A 173 24.05 -7.24 15.13
CA LYS A 173 25.45 -7.51 14.78
C LYS A 173 25.58 -7.23 13.30
N ALA A 174 26.78 -6.86 12.86
CA ALA A 174 27.09 -6.91 11.44
C ALA A 174 26.60 -8.26 10.91
N GLY A 175 25.64 -8.21 9.99
CA GLY A 175 25.33 -9.36 9.18
C GLY A 175 26.63 -9.62 8.42
N VAL A 176 27.13 -10.84 8.47
CA VAL A 176 28.30 -11.19 7.68
C VAL A 176 27.83 -11.09 6.23
N SER A 177 28.02 -9.93 5.60
CA SER A 177 28.22 -9.91 4.16
C SER A 177 29.37 -10.86 3.89
N CYS A 178 29.39 -11.47 2.71
CA CYS A 178 30.59 -12.15 2.29
C CYS A 178 31.79 -11.22 2.48
N THR A 179 32.83 -11.73 3.12
CA THR A 179 34.10 -11.01 3.27
C THR A 179 34.64 -10.64 1.90
N ASP A 180 35.52 -9.64 1.79
CA ASP A 180 36.12 -9.26 0.50
C ASP A 180 36.76 -10.46 -0.22
N LYS A 181 37.32 -11.40 0.55
CA LYS A 181 37.85 -12.66 0.04
C LYS A 181 36.76 -13.56 -0.53
N GLU A 182 35.66 -13.77 0.19
CA GLU A 182 34.54 -14.60 -0.28
C GLU A 182 33.81 -13.96 -1.48
N GLN A 183 33.71 -12.63 -1.50
CA GLN A 183 33.21 -11.89 -2.66
C GLN A 183 34.12 -12.08 -3.87
N LEU A 184 35.43 -11.96 -3.70
CA LEU A 184 36.41 -12.19 -4.76
C LEU A 184 36.38 -13.65 -5.24
N ASP A 185 36.25 -14.61 -4.33
CA ASP A 185 36.17 -16.04 -4.65
C ASP A 185 34.91 -16.39 -5.46
N CYS A 186 33.77 -15.76 -5.18
CA CYS A 186 32.56 -15.89 -6.00
C CYS A 186 32.68 -15.12 -7.33
N ALA A 187 33.25 -13.92 -7.33
CA ALA A 187 33.44 -13.10 -8.54
C ALA A 187 34.38 -13.78 -9.55
N ASN A 188 35.43 -14.46 -9.08
CA ASN A 188 36.31 -15.29 -9.93
C ASN A 188 35.58 -16.45 -10.61
N LYS A 189 34.40 -16.84 -10.10
CA LYS A 189 33.52 -17.87 -10.67
C LYS A 189 32.36 -17.27 -11.48
N GLY A 190 32.35 -15.95 -11.69
CA GLY A 190 31.25 -15.23 -12.36
C GLY A 190 29.95 -15.21 -11.54
N GLN A 191 30.04 -15.38 -10.23
CA GLN A 191 28.91 -15.48 -9.30
C GLN A 191 28.90 -14.28 -8.33
N ILE A 192 27.73 -14.00 -7.78
CA ILE A 192 27.57 -13.09 -6.64
C ILE A 192 27.60 -13.88 -5.33
N CYS A 193 28.17 -13.29 -4.30
CA CYS A 193 28.16 -13.91 -2.98
C CYS A 193 26.90 -13.52 -2.22
N VAL A 194 26.11 -14.52 -1.84
CA VAL A 194 24.86 -14.38 -1.10
C VAL A 194 24.99 -15.14 0.21
N PHE A 195 24.70 -14.49 1.33
CA PHE A 195 24.80 -15.11 2.65
C PHE A 195 23.46 -15.73 3.03
N GLU A 196 23.35 -17.07 2.93
CA GLU A 196 22.14 -17.84 3.20
C GLU A 196 22.43 -18.95 4.21
N ASN A 197 21.46 -19.29 5.07
CA ASN A 197 21.59 -20.40 6.04
C ASN A 197 22.85 -20.28 6.92
N GLU A 198 23.19 -19.06 7.33
CA GLU A 198 24.38 -18.76 8.13
C GLU A 198 25.73 -19.11 7.46
N LYS A 199 25.76 -19.26 6.14
CA LYS A 199 26.97 -19.53 5.35
C LYS A 199 27.03 -18.66 4.09
N PRO A 200 28.22 -18.21 3.66
CA PRO A 200 28.38 -17.59 2.35
C PRO A 200 28.15 -18.65 1.26
N ASN A 201 27.33 -18.31 0.28
CA ASN A 201 27.02 -19.15 -0.86
C ASN A 201 27.21 -18.35 -2.15
N CYS A 202 27.87 -18.92 -3.15
CA CYS A 202 28.01 -18.26 -4.45
C CYS A 202 26.79 -18.59 -5.31
N GLN A 203 26.04 -17.57 -5.72
CA GLN A 203 24.87 -17.72 -6.58
C GLN A 203 25.08 -16.98 -7.89
N CYS A 204 24.37 -17.41 -8.93
CA CYS A 204 24.39 -16.70 -10.20
C CYS A 204 23.67 -15.36 -10.09
N PRO A 205 24.15 -14.30 -10.77
CA PRO A 205 23.46 -13.02 -10.85
C PRO A 205 21.99 -13.18 -11.29
N PRO A 206 21.11 -12.21 -10.95
CA PRO A 206 19.77 -12.13 -11.53
C PRO A 206 19.81 -12.31 -13.05
N ASP A 207 18.83 -13.03 -13.61
CA ASP A 207 18.71 -13.36 -15.04
C ASP A 207 19.77 -14.32 -15.61
N THR A 208 20.54 -14.97 -14.74
CA THR A 208 21.44 -16.07 -15.12
C THR A 208 21.15 -17.34 -14.33
N VAL A 209 21.44 -18.49 -14.94
CA VAL A 209 21.25 -19.82 -14.35
C VAL A 209 22.57 -20.60 -14.37
N PRO A 210 22.77 -21.55 -13.44
CA PRO A 210 23.94 -22.43 -13.48
C PRO A 210 24.01 -23.22 -14.79
N GLY A 211 25.12 -23.11 -15.52
CA GLY A 211 25.43 -23.83 -16.76
C GLY A 211 26.78 -24.54 -16.68
N GLN A 212 27.13 -25.31 -17.72
CA GLN A 212 28.36 -26.13 -17.76
C GLN A 212 29.66 -25.33 -17.67
N ALA A 213 29.64 -24.02 -17.97
CA ALA A 213 30.80 -23.13 -17.95
C ALA A 213 30.66 -21.95 -16.95
N GLY A 214 29.78 -22.06 -15.95
CA GLY A 214 29.49 -20.99 -14.99
C GLY A 214 28.05 -20.48 -15.10
N CYS A 215 27.81 -19.19 -14.84
CA CYS A 215 26.47 -18.62 -14.96
C CYS A 215 26.16 -18.29 -16.43
N ALA A 216 25.12 -18.93 -16.97
CA ALA A 216 24.65 -18.71 -18.33
C ALA A 216 23.42 -17.80 -18.33
N ALA A 217 23.24 -17.02 -19.39
CA ALA A 217 22.02 -16.25 -19.57
C ALA A 217 20.81 -17.21 -19.51
N ARG A 218 19.81 -16.83 -18.72
CA ARG A 218 18.56 -17.56 -18.65
C ARG A 218 17.88 -17.56 -20.02
N THR A 219 17.39 -18.71 -20.46
CA THR A 219 16.64 -18.88 -21.72
C THR A 219 15.19 -19.29 -21.50
N THR A 220 14.77 -19.42 -20.23
CA THR A 220 13.46 -19.93 -19.82
C THR A 220 12.88 -19.11 -18.67
N CYS A 221 11.56 -19.12 -18.51
CA CYS A 221 10.92 -18.47 -17.37
C CYS A 221 11.27 -19.16 -16.05
N ASN A 222 11.32 -18.40 -14.96
CA ASN A 222 11.49 -18.95 -13.61
C ASN A 222 10.14 -19.45 -13.04
N PRO A 223 10.14 -20.25 -11.95
CA PRO A 223 8.91 -20.81 -11.39
C PRO A 223 7.89 -19.78 -10.92
N LYS A 224 8.34 -18.57 -10.54
CA LYS A 224 7.45 -17.49 -10.10
C LYS A 224 6.74 -16.86 -11.29
N GLU A 225 7.47 -16.56 -12.36
CA GLU A 225 6.92 -16.03 -13.62
C GLU A 225 5.99 -17.03 -14.30
N ILE A 226 6.32 -18.33 -14.24
CA ILE A 226 5.45 -19.40 -14.73
C ILE A 226 4.11 -19.36 -14.00
N ARG A 227 4.13 -19.34 -12.67
CA ARG A 227 2.90 -19.22 -11.86
C ARG A 227 2.12 -17.95 -12.16
N GLU A 228 2.79 -16.81 -12.29
CA GLU A 228 2.17 -15.53 -12.62
C GLU A 228 1.48 -15.53 -14.00
N CYS A 229 1.99 -16.29 -14.97
CA CYS A 229 1.35 -16.48 -16.27
C CYS A 229 0.24 -17.54 -16.23
N GLU A 230 0.43 -18.64 -15.48
CA GLU A 230 -0.59 -19.67 -15.27
C GLU A 230 -1.85 -19.12 -14.60
N ASP A 231 -1.69 -18.23 -13.59
CA ASP A 231 -2.80 -17.52 -12.94
C ASP A 231 -3.61 -16.68 -13.95
N LYS A 232 -2.97 -16.25 -15.05
CA LYS A 232 -3.58 -15.50 -16.15
C LYS A 232 -4.02 -16.40 -17.31
N LYS A 233 -3.97 -17.73 -17.15
CA LYS A 233 -4.23 -18.74 -18.19
C LYS A 233 -3.41 -18.54 -19.46
N LYS A 234 -2.15 -18.13 -19.29
CA LYS A 234 -1.18 -17.85 -20.35
C LYS A 234 0.07 -18.69 -20.16
N GLU A 235 0.78 -18.92 -21.25
CA GLU A 235 2.09 -19.57 -21.21
C GLU A 235 3.18 -18.52 -21.03
N CYS A 236 4.19 -18.84 -20.20
CA CYS A 236 5.33 -17.97 -20.04
C CYS A 236 6.37 -18.23 -21.13
N VAL A 237 6.67 -17.21 -21.92
CA VAL A 237 7.67 -17.22 -22.98
C VAL A 237 8.79 -16.26 -22.57
N TYR A 238 10.03 -16.76 -22.55
CA TYR A 238 11.20 -15.93 -22.24
C TYR A 238 11.86 -15.46 -23.54
N ARG A 239 11.79 -14.16 -23.83
CA ARG A 239 12.36 -13.53 -25.05
C ARG A 239 12.98 -12.19 -24.67
N ASP A 240 14.06 -11.80 -25.35
CA ASP A 240 14.74 -10.50 -25.15
C ASP A 240 15.10 -10.21 -23.68
N GLN A 241 15.56 -11.24 -22.97
CA GLN A 241 15.91 -11.17 -21.54
C GLN A 241 14.73 -10.80 -20.62
N LYS A 242 13.49 -11.07 -21.07
CA LYS A 242 12.27 -10.78 -20.33
C LYS A 242 11.28 -11.95 -20.41
N ALA A 243 10.60 -12.22 -19.30
CA ALA A 243 9.47 -13.13 -19.28
C ALA A 243 8.20 -12.42 -19.75
N GLU A 244 7.51 -13.01 -20.73
CA GLU A 244 6.25 -12.53 -21.28
C GLU A 244 5.18 -13.61 -21.18
N CYS A 245 3.98 -13.23 -20.72
CA CYS A 245 2.84 -14.15 -20.73
C CYS A 245 2.12 -14.05 -22.08
N GLN A 246 2.18 -15.10 -22.89
CA GLN A 246 1.55 -15.18 -24.20
C GLN A 246 0.43 -16.22 -24.21
N CYS A 247 -0.53 -16.05 -25.11
CA CYS A 247 -1.58 -17.05 -25.28
C CYS A 247 -1.05 -18.26 -26.07
N PRO A 248 -1.47 -19.50 -25.71
CA PRO A 248 -1.10 -20.69 -26.46
C PRO A 248 -1.44 -20.56 -27.95
N GLU A 249 -0.66 -21.19 -28.82
CA GLU A 249 -0.89 -21.16 -30.27
C GLU A 249 -2.35 -21.53 -30.63
N GLY A 250 -2.99 -20.69 -31.45
CA GLY A 250 -4.39 -20.86 -31.85
C GLY A 250 -5.43 -20.20 -30.93
N THR A 251 -5.00 -19.44 -29.91
CA THR A 251 -5.89 -18.70 -29.01
C THR A 251 -5.63 -17.19 -29.05
N VAL A 252 -6.67 -16.39 -28.80
CA VAL A 252 -6.59 -14.91 -28.82
C VAL A 252 -6.91 -14.37 -27.42
N ASP A 253 -6.17 -13.34 -27.01
CA ASP A 253 -6.34 -12.64 -25.74
C ASP A 253 -7.40 -11.54 -25.86
N TYR A 254 -8.54 -11.71 -25.18
CA TYR A 254 -9.60 -10.69 -25.09
C TYR A 254 -9.53 -9.86 -23.80
N GLY A 255 -8.40 -9.89 -23.08
CA GLY A 255 -8.19 -9.13 -21.84
C GLY A 255 -8.66 -9.82 -20.56
N GLN A 256 -9.35 -10.97 -20.66
CA GLN A 256 -9.77 -11.81 -19.53
C GLN A 256 -9.19 -13.25 -19.57
N GLY A 257 -8.28 -13.52 -20.51
CA GLY A 257 -7.66 -14.84 -20.70
C GLY A 257 -7.70 -15.30 -22.16
N CYS A 258 -7.03 -16.41 -22.44
CA CYS A 258 -6.93 -16.99 -23.77
C CYS A 258 -8.17 -17.85 -24.08
N SER A 259 -8.84 -17.56 -25.19
CA SER A 259 -10.02 -18.30 -25.64
C SER A 259 -9.71 -19.07 -26.91
N GLY A 260 -10.00 -20.37 -26.92
CA GLY A 260 -9.86 -21.25 -28.10
C GLY A 260 -11.21 -21.71 -28.62
N GLY A 261 -11.45 -21.48 -29.91
CA GLY A 261 -12.57 -22.03 -30.66
C GLY A 261 -12.42 -21.69 -32.14
N PRO A 262 -12.77 -22.58 -33.10
CA PRO A 262 -12.72 -22.25 -34.51
C PRO A 262 -13.63 -21.05 -34.77
N VAL A 263 -13.08 -20.02 -35.41
CA VAL A 263 -13.86 -18.85 -35.82
C VAL A 263 -14.92 -19.35 -36.81
N GLU A 264 -16.16 -19.53 -36.34
CA GLU A 264 -17.29 -19.65 -37.26
C GLU A 264 -17.36 -18.33 -38.02
N ALA A 265 -16.89 -18.37 -39.28
CA ALA A 265 -16.98 -17.24 -40.17
C ALA A 265 -18.45 -16.82 -40.28
N SER A 266 -18.76 -15.64 -39.77
CA SER A 266 -20.10 -15.05 -39.78
C SER A 266 -20.06 -13.68 -40.46
N CYS A 267 -21.18 -13.29 -41.06
CA CYS A 267 -21.31 -11.99 -41.68
C CYS A 267 -21.35 -10.92 -40.58
N THR A 268 -20.34 -10.06 -40.52
CA THR A 268 -20.30 -8.94 -39.58
C THR A 268 -21.27 -7.85 -40.02
N LYS A 269 -21.62 -6.93 -39.12
CA LYS A 269 -22.52 -5.80 -39.44
C LYS A 269 -21.98 -4.95 -40.60
N GLU A 270 -20.66 -4.85 -40.72
CA GLU A 270 -19.96 -4.13 -41.79
C GLU A 270 -20.14 -4.85 -43.14
N SER A 271 -19.87 -6.16 -43.21
CA SER A 271 -20.04 -6.92 -44.45
C SER A 271 -21.51 -7.00 -44.91
N ILE A 272 -22.45 -6.98 -43.95
CA ILE A 272 -23.88 -6.90 -44.26
C ILE A 272 -24.23 -5.54 -44.87
N ALA A 273 -23.72 -4.44 -44.31
CA ALA A 273 -23.97 -3.10 -44.83
C ALA A 273 -23.39 -2.92 -46.24
N GLU A 274 -22.18 -3.44 -46.47
CA GLU A 274 -21.45 -3.35 -47.74
C GLU A 274 -22.11 -4.17 -48.86
N CYS A 275 -22.62 -5.37 -48.57
CA CYS A 275 -23.39 -6.12 -49.57
C CYS A 275 -24.74 -5.43 -49.87
N ARG A 276 -25.38 -4.84 -48.84
CA ARG A 276 -26.70 -4.23 -48.98
C ARG A 276 -26.67 -2.94 -49.79
N SER A 277 -25.57 -2.16 -49.72
CA SER A 277 -25.39 -0.98 -50.59
C SER A 277 -25.36 -1.34 -52.08
N ASN A 278 -25.02 -2.59 -52.41
CA ASN A 278 -25.02 -3.11 -53.78
C ASN A 278 -26.26 -3.97 -54.11
N GLY A 279 -27.30 -3.95 -53.26
CA GLY A 279 -28.54 -4.72 -53.47
C GLY A 279 -28.38 -6.24 -53.28
N GLN A 280 -27.29 -6.68 -52.66
CA GLN A 280 -26.94 -8.09 -52.47
C GLN A 280 -27.05 -8.49 -50.98
N ARG A 281 -27.12 -9.80 -50.71
CA ARG A 281 -27.07 -10.34 -49.33
C ARG A 281 -25.70 -10.91 -49.01
N CYS A 282 -25.26 -10.75 -47.77
CA CYS A 282 -24.05 -11.40 -47.28
C CYS A 282 -24.31 -12.89 -47.04
N ALA A 283 -23.45 -13.76 -47.58
CA ALA A 283 -23.44 -15.20 -47.37
C ALA A 283 -22.02 -15.68 -47.10
N ILE A 284 -21.86 -16.80 -46.40
CA ILE A 284 -20.54 -17.39 -46.12
C ILE A 284 -20.24 -18.46 -47.15
N GLU A 285 -19.13 -18.31 -47.85
CA GLU A 285 -18.65 -19.29 -48.83
C GLU A 285 -17.15 -19.49 -48.61
N ASN A 286 -16.70 -20.75 -48.49
CA ASN A 286 -15.32 -21.10 -48.14
C ASN A 286 -14.76 -20.36 -46.91
N GLY A 287 -15.60 -20.15 -45.89
CA GLY A 287 -15.20 -19.51 -44.63
C GLY A 287 -14.98 -18.00 -44.72
N ARG A 288 -15.48 -17.32 -45.77
CA ARG A 288 -15.44 -15.85 -45.89
C ARG A 288 -16.80 -15.26 -46.26
N PRO A 289 -17.14 -14.05 -45.79
CA PRO A 289 -18.34 -13.35 -46.24
C PRO A 289 -18.20 -12.89 -47.69
N VAL A 290 -19.21 -13.18 -48.50
CA VAL A 290 -19.30 -12.85 -49.93
C VAL A 290 -20.71 -12.30 -50.23
N CYS A 291 -20.80 -11.29 -51.08
CA CYS A 291 -22.07 -10.71 -51.50
C CYS A 291 -22.68 -11.52 -52.66
N LYS A 292 -23.93 -11.97 -52.51
CA LYS A 292 -24.67 -12.69 -53.56
C LYS A 292 -25.98 -11.98 -53.91
N GLU A 293 -26.33 -12.01 -55.20
CA GLU A 293 -27.59 -11.46 -55.68
C GLU A 293 -28.81 -12.16 -55.07
N THR A 294 -29.85 -11.38 -54.79
CA THR A 294 -31.16 -11.90 -54.43
C THR A 294 -31.89 -12.36 -55.68
N SER A 295 -31.88 -13.67 -55.95
CA SER A 295 -32.65 -14.26 -57.04
C SER A 295 -34.16 -14.15 -56.76
N HIS A 296 -34.85 -13.35 -57.58
CA HIS A 296 -36.31 -13.35 -57.67
C HIS A 296 -36.77 -14.61 -58.40
N VAL A 297 -37.29 -15.60 -57.68
CA VAL A 297 -38.15 -16.64 -58.27
C VAL A 297 -39.59 -16.28 -57.93
N ALA A 298 -40.32 -15.83 -58.95
CA ALA A 298 -41.77 -15.75 -58.92
C ALA A 298 -42.36 -17.16 -58.85
N THR A 299 -43.31 -17.38 -57.96
CA THR A 299 -44.23 -18.53 -58.07
C THR A 299 -45.63 -18.06 -57.68
N THR A 300 -46.42 -17.77 -58.71
CA THR A 300 -47.88 -17.68 -58.70
C THR A 300 -48.49 -19.08 -58.66
N THR A 301 -49.31 -19.37 -57.64
CA THR A 301 -50.43 -20.33 -57.56
C THR A 301 -50.84 -20.34 -56.08
N GLU A 302 -52.09 -20.28 -55.62
CA GLU A 302 -53.42 -20.28 -56.25
C GLU A 302 -54.40 -19.83 -55.14
N ALA A 303 -55.34 -18.95 -55.43
CA ALA A 303 -56.45 -18.66 -54.53
C ALA A 303 -57.55 -19.70 -54.77
N THR A 304 -57.69 -20.68 -53.88
CA THR A 304 -58.91 -21.50 -53.82
C THR A 304 -59.87 -20.87 -52.82
N LYS A 305 -61.00 -20.39 -53.34
CA LYS A 305 -62.16 -19.93 -52.57
C LYS A 305 -62.72 -21.06 -51.72
N ALA A 306 -63.16 -20.70 -50.53
CA ALA A 306 -64.09 -21.45 -49.71
C ALA A 306 -65.48 -21.50 -50.36
N ASP A 307 -66.18 -22.62 -50.15
CA ASP A 307 -67.63 -22.76 -50.00
C ASP A 307 -67.92 -24.20 -49.49
N PRO A 308 -69.03 -24.49 -48.79
CA PRO A 308 -69.60 -23.83 -47.63
C PRO A 308 -69.75 -24.77 -46.41
N ASP A 309 -70.07 -24.14 -45.29
CA ASP A 309 -70.61 -24.63 -44.00
C ASP A 309 -71.65 -25.78 -44.13
N PRO A 310 -71.75 -26.71 -43.16
CA PRO A 310 -72.70 -26.48 -42.06
C PRO A 310 -72.24 -27.03 -40.68
N GLY A 311 -72.41 -26.25 -39.61
CA GLY A 311 -72.26 -26.81 -38.25
C GLY A 311 -72.53 -25.88 -37.07
N LYS A 312 -73.80 -25.49 -36.88
CA LYS A 312 -74.35 -24.86 -35.66
C LYS A 312 -74.10 -25.66 -34.37
N SER A 313 -73.84 -24.92 -33.28
CA SER A 313 -74.34 -25.05 -31.88
C SER A 313 -73.28 -24.42 -30.95
N SER A 314 -73.55 -23.48 -30.05
CA SER A 314 -74.74 -22.79 -29.53
C SER A 314 -74.27 -21.45 -28.97
#